data_AF-A0A1Y2VM99-F1
#
_entry.id   AF-A0A1Y2VM99-F1
#
_cell.length_a   1.000
_cell.length_b   1.000
_cell.length_c   1.000
_cell.angle_alpha   90.00
_cell.angle_beta   90.00
_cell.angle_gamma   90.00
#
_symmetry.space_group_name_H-M   'P 1'
#
loop_
_entity.id
_entity.type
_entity.pdbx_description
1 polymer ?
#
loop_
_entity_poly.entity_id
_entity_poly.type
_entity_poly.pdbx_seq_one_letter_code
_entity_poly.pdbx_strand_id
1 'polypeptide(L)'
;DTETLECSACFETKQRIEVQPTALTVNCTHPSTLCLECVAVFVNTQIRDVAVDQPRCPECQEPLGYTEIQKYADKDLFSRYHRRTIDTLISKIDNFVWCPLGCGTGQVHYPGVNQPLVYCPKDQRHFCLRHGVAWHQDYECEEYDLFLADP
;
A
#
# COMPACT_ATOMS: atom_id res chain seq x y z
N ASP A 1 24.38 -33.57 12.30
CA ASP A 1 25.14 -32.37 11.91
C ASP A 1 24.18 -31.26 11.54
N THR A 2 24.04 -30.27 12.42
CA THR A 2 23.34 -29.02 12.12
C THR A 2 24.26 -28.17 11.26
N GLU A 3 23.97 -28.10 9.96
CA GLU A 3 24.71 -27.24 9.06
C GLU A 3 24.51 -25.78 9.49
N THR A 4 25.53 -24.94 9.34
CA THR A 4 25.49 -23.52 9.74
C THR A 4 25.90 -22.66 8.56
N LEU A 5 25.39 -21.43 8.49
CA LEU A 5 25.70 -20.47 7.44
C LEU A 5 26.04 -19.11 8.08
N GLU A 6 27.10 -18.48 7.60
CA GLU A 6 27.46 -17.10 7.95
C GLU A 6 26.64 -16.13 7.09
N CYS A 7 25.99 -15.16 7.73
CA CYS A 7 25.22 -14.13 7.03
C CYS A 7 26.15 -13.12 6.35
N SER A 8 25.97 -12.86 5.06
CA SER A 8 26.79 -11.89 4.30
C SER A 8 26.58 -10.41 4.69
N ALA A 9 25.51 -10.10 5.43
CA ALA A 9 25.21 -8.72 5.88
C ALA A 9 25.63 -8.44 7.32
N CYS A 10 25.35 -9.34 8.27
CA CYS A 10 25.68 -9.13 9.69
C CYS A 10 26.89 -9.94 10.18
N PHE A 11 27.44 -10.84 9.36
CA PHE A 11 28.58 -11.70 9.68
C PHE A 11 28.35 -12.65 10.87
N GLU A 12 27.09 -12.88 11.26
CA GLU A 12 26.75 -13.85 12.30
C GLU A 12 26.50 -15.24 11.71
N THR A 13 27.02 -16.28 12.38
CA THR A 13 26.74 -17.68 12.07
C THR A 13 25.37 -18.09 12.60
N LYS A 14 24.48 -18.53 11.71
CA LYS A 14 23.11 -18.98 12.03
C LYS A 14 22.92 -20.47 11.68
N GLN A 15 22.01 -21.14 12.37
CA GLN A 15 21.70 -22.56 12.09
C GLN A 15 20.92 -22.73 10.80
N ARG A 16 21.33 -23.68 9.94
CA ARG A 16 20.66 -23.99 8.66
C ARG A 16 19.24 -24.53 8.81
N ILE A 17 18.85 -24.97 10.00
CA ILE A 17 17.52 -25.53 10.26
C ILE A 17 16.46 -24.43 10.50
N GLU A 18 16.88 -23.16 10.56
CA GLU A 18 16.00 -21.98 10.43
C GLU A 18 16.19 -21.28 9.07
N VAL A 19 16.98 -21.86 8.16
CA VAL A 19 17.47 -21.15 6.97
C VAL A 19 16.44 -21.17 5.85
N GLN A 20 15.80 -20.00 5.77
CA GLN A 20 15.66 -19.17 4.57
C GLN A 20 14.93 -19.79 3.39
N PRO A 21 14.14 -19.01 2.64
CA PRO A 21 13.75 -19.49 1.34
C PRO A 21 15.04 -19.74 0.53
N THR A 22 15.11 -20.83 -0.23
CA THR A 22 16.25 -21.10 -1.13
C THR A 22 16.54 -19.90 -2.02
N ALA A 23 15.57 -19.02 -2.25
CA ALA A 23 15.73 -17.74 -2.90
C ALA A 23 14.67 -16.76 -2.34
N LEU A 24 14.95 -15.46 -2.21
CA LEU A 24 14.00 -14.52 -1.57
C LEU A 24 12.65 -14.43 -2.29
N THR A 25 12.66 -14.60 -3.61
CA THR A 25 11.50 -14.67 -4.51
C THR A 25 11.71 -15.82 -5.48
N VAL A 26 10.65 -16.34 -6.09
CA VAL A 26 10.70 -17.39 -7.13
C VAL A 26 11.54 -17.00 -8.34
N ASN A 27 11.76 -15.69 -8.56
CA ASN A 27 12.55 -15.18 -9.68
C ASN A 27 14.06 -15.17 -9.38
N CYS A 28 14.47 -15.30 -8.12
CA CYS A 28 15.89 -15.36 -7.76
C CYS A 28 16.49 -16.68 -8.25
N THR A 29 17.51 -16.61 -9.11
CA THR A 29 18.27 -17.79 -9.58
C THR A 29 19.49 -18.10 -8.71
N HIS A 30 19.51 -17.63 -7.46
CA HIS A 30 20.62 -17.77 -6.54
C HIS A 30 20.14 -18.21 -5.15
N PRO A 31 20.97 -18.94 -4.39
CA PRO A 31 20.75 -19.15 -2.96
C PRO A 31 20.83 -17.82 -2.22
N SER A 32 20.03 -17.62 -1.18
CA SER A 32 20.23 -16.46 -0.31
C SER A 32 21.41 -16.67 0.64
N THR A 33 22.22 -15.62 0.80
CA THR A 33 23.33 -15.58 1.75
C THR A 33 22.99 -14.80 3.03
N LEU A 34 21.72 -14.38 3.20
CA LEU A 34 21.28 -13.45 4.23
C LEU A 34 20.38 -14.11 5.27
N CYS A 35 20.68 -13.96 6.56
CA CYS A 35 19.76 -14.42 7.61
C CYS A 35 18.39 -13.74 7.52
N LEU A 36 17.35 -14.42 8.06
CA LEU A 36 15.97 -13.92 8.03
C LEU A 36 15.82 -12.54 8.65
N GLU A 37 16.58 -12.24 9.71
CA GLU A 37 16.60 -10.94 10.37
C GLU A 37 17.08 -9.85 9.40
N CYS A 38 18.18 -10.07 8.69
CA CYS A 38 18.70 -9.12 7.71
C CYS A 38 17.75 -8.95 6.51
N VAL A 39 17.09 -10.03 6.06
CA VAL A 39 16.05 -9.95 5.02
C VAL A 39 14.89 -9.07 5.50
N ALA A 40 14.41 -9.28 6.72
CA ALA A 40 13.34 -8.47 7.30
C ALA A 40 13.73 -6.99 7.42
N VAL A 41 14.94 -6.70 7.92
CA VAL A 41 15.46 -5.32 7.98
C VAL A 41 15.48 -4.68 6.59
N PHE A 42 15.98 -5.40 5.58
CA PHE A 42 16.06 -4.87 4.23
C PHE A 42 14.70 -4.60 3.60
N VAL A 43 13.75 -5.54 3.72
CA VAL A 43 12.37 -5.36 3.25
C VAL A 43 11.71 -4.17 3.95
N ASN A 44 11.86 -4.07 5.28
CA ASN A 44 11.30 -2.98 6.06
C ASN A 44 11.88 -1.60 5.68
N THR A 45 13.18 -1.53 5.39
CA THR A 45 13.81 -0.29 4.91
C THR A 45 13.24 0.12 3.54
N GLN A 46 13.11 -0.82 2.60
CA GLN A 46 12.57 -0.50 1.27
C GLN A 46 11.11 -0.06 1.31
N ILE A 47 10.24 -0.78 2.02
CA ILE A 47 8.81 -0.39 2.09
C ILE A 47 8.58 0.87 2.92
N ARG A 48 9.52 1.27 3.78
CA ARG A 48 9.42 2.53 4.53
C ARG A 48 9.63 3.72 3.61
N ASP A 49 10.50 3.59 2.62
CA ASP A 49 10.72 4.62 1.61
C ASP A 49 9.49 4.72 0.69
N VAL A 50 8.97 5.93 0.52
CA VAL A 50 7.82 6.21 -0.35
C VAL A 50 8.24 6.31 -1.83
N ALA A 51 9.53 6.52 -2.10
CA ALA A 51 10.06 6.58 -3.47
C ALA A 51 10.29 5.18 -4.07
N VAL A 52 10.24 4.12 -3.26
CA VAL A 52 10.40 2.75 -3.72
C VAL A 52 9.04 2.22 -4.20
N ASP A 53 8.86 2.17 -5.51
CA ASP A 53 7.65 1.61 -6.13
C ASP A 53 7.50 0.11 -5.87
N GLN A 54 8.60 -0.63 -5.92
CA GLN A 54 8.61 -2.07 -5.72
C GLN A 54 9.90 -2.51 -5.02
N PRO A 55 9.82 -3.10 -3.81
CA PRO A 55 10.96 -3.68 -3.13
C PRO A 55 11.65 -4.75 -3.98
N ARG A 56 12.98 -4.77 -3.97
CA ARG A 56 13.80 -5.70 -4.76
C ARG A 56 14.61 -6.63 -3.87
N CYS A 57 15.18 -7.69 -4.42
CA CYS A 57 16.16 -8.54 -3.76
C CYS A 57 17.48 -7.77 -3.53
N PRO A 58 18.09 -7.83 -2.34
CA PRO A 58 19.37 -7.14 -2.07
C PRO A 58 20.54 -7.72 -2.87
N GLU A 59 20.47 -9.01 -3.24
CA GLU A 59 21.58 -9.73 -3.87
C GLU A 59 21.52 -9.65 -5.41
N CYS A 60 20.34 -9.72 -6.02
CA CYS A 60 20.19 -9.80 -7.49
C CYS A 60 19.22 -8.76 -8.10
N GLN A 61 18.60 -7.91 -7.28
CA GLN A 61 17.66 -6.85 -7.72
C GLN A 61 16.35 -7.33 -8.38
N GLU A 62 16.09 -8.64 -8.40
CA GLU A 62 14.79 -9.19 -8.79
C GLU A 62 13.68 -8.63 -7.90
N PRO A 63 12.51 -8.24 -8.45
CA PRO A 63 11.43 -7.66 -7.68
C PRO A 63 10.82 -8.68 -6.71
N LEU A 64 10.53 -8.22 -5.50
CA LEU A 64 9.79 -8.99 -4.52
C LEU A 64 8.30 -8.89 -4.81
N GLY A 65 7.61 -10.03 -4.69
CA GLY A 65 6.16 -10.09 -4.78
C GLY A 65 5.51 -9.66 -3.46
N TYR A 66 4.19 -9.47 -3.53
CA TYR A 66 3.39 -9.06 -2.38
C TYR A 66 3.48 -10.08 -1.22
N THR A 67 3.52 -11.38 -1.54
CA THR A 67 3.64 -12.48 -0.58
C THR A 67 4.98 -12.47 0.16
N GLU A 68 6.07 -12.23 -0.55
CA GLU A 68 7.40 -12.15 0.04
C GLU A 68 7.51 -10.92 0.96
N ILE A 69 7.00 -9.78 0.50
CA ILE A 69 6.97 -8.55 1.30
C ILE A 69 6.13 -8.77 2.57
N GLN A 70 4.94 -9.36 2.46
CA GLN A 70 4.09 -9.68 3.61
C GLN A 70 4.77 -10.61 4.61
N LYS A 71 5.56 -11.57 4.12
CA LYS A 71 6.23 -12.57 4.93
C LYS A 71 7.34 -11.99 5.80
N TYR A 72 8.12 -11.05 5.26
CA TYR A 72 9.31 -10.53 5.94
C TYR A 72 9.12 -9.15 6.58
N ALA A 73 8.09 -8.41 6.19
CA ALA A 73 7.83 -7.08 6.74
C ALA A 73 7.25 -7.14 8.17
N ASP A 74 7.52 -6.08 8.93
CA ASP A 74 6.75 -5.78 10.13
C ASP A 74 5.28 -5.54 9.77
N LYS A 75 4.37 -5.95 10.66
CA LYS A 75 2.92 -5.91 10.38
C LYS A 75 2.41 -4.49 10.16
N ASP A 76 2.83 -3.52 10.97
CA ASP A 76 2.37 -2.12 10.82
C ASP A 76 2.93 -1.49 9.55
N LEU A 77 4.24 -1.69 9.30
CA LEU A 77 4.87 -1.20 8.07
C LEU A 77 4.23 -1.83 6.83
N PHE A 78 3.92 -3.13 6.87
CA PHE A 78 3.22 -3.82 5.80
C PHE A 78 1.83 -3.26 5.57
N SER A 79 1.03 -3.01 6.61
CA SER A 79 -0.29 -2.40 6.47
C SER A 79 -0.22 -1.02 5.80
N ARG A 80 0.77 -0.20 6.16
CA ARG A 80 1.01 1.11 5.53
C ARG A 80 1.47 0.99 4.07
N TYR A 81 2.33 0.00 3.76
CA TYR A 81 2.73 -0.30 2.39
C TYR A 81 1.53 -0.76 1.56
N HIS A 82 0.78 -1.75 2.05
CA HIS A 82 -0.40 -2.30 1.39
C HIS A 82 -1.43 -1.22 1.06
N ARG A 83 -1.73 -0.33 2.02
CA ARG A 83 -2.66 0.77 1.78
C ARG A 83 -2.17 1.70 0.68
N ARG A 84 -0.90 2.13 0.71
CA ARG A 84 -0.31 2.93 -0.37
C ARG A 84 -0.35 2.22 -1.72
N THR A 85 -0.04 0.93 -1.77
CA THR A 85 -0.11 0.15 -3.01
C THR A 85 -1.53 0.12 -3.57
N ILE A 86 -2.54 -0.12 -2.71
CA ILE A 86 -3.95 -0.05 -3.10
C ILE A 86 -4.32 1.35 -3.59
N ASP A 87 -3.96 2.38 -2.84
CA ASP A 87 -4.28 3.78 -3.18
C ASP A 87 -3.69 4.16 -4.56
N THR A 88 -2.44 3.75 -4.85
CA THR A 88 -1.77 3.97 -6.15
C THR A 88 -2.41 3.17 -7.28
N LEU A 89 -2.92 1.96 -7.02
CA LEU A 89 -3.63 1.18 -8.03
C LEU A 89 -5.00 1.81 -8.32
N ILE A 90 -5.68 2.25 -7.26
CA ILE A 90 -6.99 2.89 -7.33
C ILE A 90 -6.91 4.26 -8.00
N SER A 91 -5.86 5.04 -7.77
CA SER A 91 -5.69 6.36 -8.40
C SER A 91 -5.56 6.30 -9.92
N LYS A 92 -5.29 5.12 -10.49
CA LYS A 92 -5.25 4.87 -11.94
C LYS A 92 -6.62 4.51 -12.52
N ILE A 93 -7.63 4.31 -11.68
CA ILE A 93 -8.99 4.01 -12.10
C ILE A 93 -9.73 5.32 -12.30
N ASP A 94 -10.11 5.59 -13.55
CA ASP A 94 -10.87 6.78 -13.89
C ASP A 94 -12.17 6.85 -13.08
N ASN A 95 -12.46 8.05 -12.57
CA ASN A 95 -13.65 8.35 -11.77
C ASN A 95 -13.80 7.51 -10.49
N PHE A 96 -12.73 6.90 -9.96
CA PHE A 96 -12.79 6.30 -8.64
C PHE A 96 -12.84 7.37 -7.55
N VAL A 97 -13.76 7.19 -6.60
CA VAL A 97 -14.00 8.14 -5.51
C VAL A 97 -14.14 7.40 -4.18
N TRP A 98 -13.54 7.96 -3.13
CA TRP A 98 -13.71 7.47 -1.76
C TRP A 98 -14.86 8.21 -1.08
N CYS A 99 -15.62 7.50 -0.24
CA CYS A 99 -16.60 8.15 0.63
C CYS A 99 -15.88 9.07 1.63
N PRO A 100 -16.17 10.38 1.66
CA PRO A 100 -15.52 11.32 2.56
C PRO A 100 -15.99 11.19 4.02
N LEU A 101 -17.07 10.45 4.27
CA LEU A 101 -17.66 10.28 5.60
C LEU A 101 -16.90 9.25 6.48
N GLY A 102 -15.75 8.77 6.02
CA GLY A 102 -14.86 7.91 6.82
C GLY A 102 -15.27 6.44 6.91
N CYS A 103 -16.29 6.00 6.15
CA CYS A 103 -16.72 4.60 6.18
C CYS A 103 -15.75 3.65 5.44
N GLY A 104 -14.81 4.18 4.65
CA GLY A 104 -13.81 3.41 3.92
C GLY A 104 -14.33 2.71 2.65
N THR A 105 -15.54 3.02 2.19
CA THR A 105 -16.06 2.53 0.90
C THR A 105 -15.59 3.42 -0.23
N GLY A 106 -15.05 2.83 -1.29
CA GLY A 106 -14.77 3.51 -2.55
C GLY A 106 -15.54 2.88 -3.71
N GLN A 107 -15.77 3.64 -4.76
CA GLN A 107 -16.54 3.21 -5.93
C GLN A 107 -16.15 3.99 -7.19
N VAL A 108 -16.50 3.45 -8.36
CA VAL A 108 -16.40 4.18 -9.62
C VAL A 108 -17.66 5.01 -9.82
N HIS A 109 -17.49 6.31 -9.98
CA HIS A 109 -18.57 7.27 -10.26
C HIS A 109 -18.58 7.61 -11.75
N TYR A 110 -19.15 6.75 -12.58
CA TYR A 110 -19.15 6.90 -14.05
C TYR A 110 -19.55 8.28 -14.60
N PRO A 111 -20.52 9.01 -13.99
CA PRO A 111 -20.84 10.37 -14.43
C PRO A 111 -19.68 11.37 -14.34
N GLY A 112 -18.65 11.06 -13.56
CA GLY A 112 -17.45 11.88 -13.38
C GLY A 112 -17.70 13.18 -12.64
N VAL A 113 -16.72 14.08 -12.73
CA VAL A 113 -16.71 15.36 -11.99
C VAL A 113 -17.86 16.31 -12.36
N ASN A 114 -18.49 16.10 -13.52
CA ASN A 114 -19.61 16.92 -14.00
C ASN A 114 -20.92 16.63 -13.26
N GLN A 115 -21.02 15.52 -12.53
CA GLN A 115 -22.13 15.24 -11.63
C GLN A 115 -21.59 15.06 -10.22
N PRO A 116 -21.54 16.11 -9.38
CA PRO A 116 -20.88 16.05 -8.09
C PRO A 116 -21.65 15.24 -7.04
N LEU A 117 -22.92 14.88 -7.30
CA LEU A 117 -23.74 14.09 -6.40
C LEU A 117 -23.36 12.61 -6.47
N VAL A 118 -22.83 12.07 -5.38
CA VAL A 118 -22.42 10.67 -5.28
C VAL A 118 -23.13 9.98 -4.12
N TYR A 119 -23.71 8.80 -4.35
CA TYR A 119 -24.34 7.99 -3.30
C TYR A 119 -23.37 6.96 -2.71
N CYS A 120 -23.19 6.96 -1.40
CA CYS A 120 -22.42 5.92 -0.71
C CYS A 120 -23.35 4.76 -0.28
N PRO A 121 -23.12 3.51 -0.75
CA PRO A 121 -23.97 2.38 -0.38
C PRO A 121 -23.81 1.93 1.08
N LYS A 122 -22.66 2.21 1.72
CA LYS A 122 -22.40 1.83 3.11
C LYS A 122 -23.03 2.80 4.11
N ASP A 123 -22.87 4.10 3.88
CA ASP A 123 -23.46 5.15 4.71
C ASP A 123 -24.93 5.43 4.38
N GLN A 124 -25.41 4.94 3.23
CA GLN A 124 -26.73 5.22 2.67
C GLN A 124 -27.01 6.73 2.56
N ARG A 125 -25.97 7.52 2.25
CA ARG A 125 -26.00 8.98 2.21
C ARG A 125 -25.31 9.49 0.94
N HIS A 126 -25.74 10.67 0.50
CA HIS A 126 -25.10 11.37 -0.60
C HIS A 126 -23.97 12.28 -0.09
N PHE A 127 -22.93 12.44 -0.91
CA PHE A 127 -21.85 13.37 -0.67
C PHE A 127 -21.53 14.14 -1.95
N CYS A 128 -20.93 15.32 -1.78
CA CYS A 128 -20.43 16.12 -2.88
C CYS A 128 -19.00 15.70 -3.23
N LEU A 129 -18.77 15.27 -4.47
CA LEU A 129 -17.46 14.89 -5.00
C LEU A 129 -16.48 16.07 -5.00
N ARG A 130 -16.96 17.26 -5.36
CA ARG A 130 -16.12 18.47 -5.46
C ARG A 130 -15.60 18.92 -4.10
N HIS A 131 -16.46 18.92 -3.09
CA HIS A 131 -16.16 19.47 -1.76
C HIS A 131 -15.72 18.41 -0.74
N GLY A 132 -15.98 17.13 -1.00
CA GLY A 132 -15.61 16.05 -0.08
C GLY A 132 -16.37 16.13 1.25
N VAL A 133 -17.64 16.56 1.23
CA VAL A 133 -18.50 16.69 2.42
C VAL A 133 -19.87 16.04 2.18
N ALA A 134 -20.66 15.88 3.24
CA ALA A 134 -22.06 15.50 3.11
C ALA A 134 -22.79 16.42 2.12
N TRP A 135 -23.71 15.86 1.33
CA TRP A 135 -24.39 16.61 0.29
C TRP A 135 -25.10 17.85 0.85
N HIS A 136 -24.76 19.01 0.30
CA HIS A 136 -25.32 20.31 0.67
C HIS A 136 -26.65 20.54 -0.07
N GLN A 137 -27.72 19.86 0.36
CA GLN A 137 -29.03 19.76 -0.31
C GLN A 137 -29.60 21.08 -0.85
N ASP A 138 -29.30 22.21 -0.22
CA ASP A 138 -29.86 23.52 -0.54
C ASP A 138 -28.97 24.38 -1.44
N TYR A 139 -27.79 23.90 -1.82
CA TYR A 139 -26.80 24.65 -2.58
C TYR A 139 -26.29 23.85 -3.77
N GLU A 140 -26.28 24.48 -4.95
CA GLU A 140 -25.40 24.06 -6.01
C GLU A 140 -23.94 24.26 -5.59
N CYS A 141 -23.00 23.60 -6.26
CA CYS A 141 -21.60 23.63 -5.82
C CYS A 141 -21.02 25.05 -5.77
N GLU A 142 -21.36 25.89 -6.75
CA GLU A 142 -20.93 27.29 -6.81
C GLU A 142 -21.52 28.13 -5.68
N GLU A 143 -22.77 27.85 -5.28
CA GLU A 143 -23.42 28.56 -4.18
C GLU A 143 -22.83 28.13 -2.83
N TYR A 144 -22.49 26.85 -2.71
CA TYR A 144 -21.81 26.31 -1.54
C TYR A 144 -20.41 26.90 -1.37
N ASP A 145 -19.66 27.13 -2.46
CA ASP A 145 -18.38 27.83 -2.42
C ASP A 145 -18.52 29.26 -1.87
N LEU A 146 -19.58 29.99 -2.29
CA LEU A 146 -19.86 31.34 -1.80
C LEU A 146 -20.23 31.33 -0.31
N PHE A 147 -21.06 30.37 0.11
CA PHE A 147 -21.41 30.18 1.52
C PHE A 147 -20.18 29.88 2.38
N LEU A 148 -19.23 29.07 1.89
CA LEU A 148 -17.98 28.81 2.62
C LEU A 148 -17.05 30.03 2.70
N ALA A 149 -17.13 30.95 1.73
CA ALA A 149 -16.31 32.16 1.69
C ALA A 149 -16.86 33.30 2.58
N ASP A 150 -18.16 33.32 2.84
CA ASP A 150 -18.86 34.29 3.71
C ASP A 150 -19.88 33.55 4.62
N PRO A 151 -19.40 32.87 5.69
CA PRO A 151 -20.18 31.89 6.46
C PRO A 151 -21.25 32.47 7.41
#